data_AF-A0A2R6AVD3-F1
#
_entry.id   AF-A0A2R6AVD3-F1
#
_cell.length_a   1.000
_cell.length_b   1.000
_cell.length_c   1.000
_cell.angle_alpha   90.00
_cell.angle_beta   90.00
_cell.angle_gamma   90.00
#
_symmetry.space_group_name_H-M   'P 1'
#
loop_
_entity.id
_entity.type
_entity.pdbx_description
1 polymer ?
#
loop_
_entity_poly.entity_id
_entity_poly.type
_entity_poly.pdbx_seq_one_letter_code
_entity_poly.pdbx_strand_id
1 'polypeptide(L)'
;TPPLGPSAKVERVLYVENPKVPKAVERVVSDRQLKAVEGLVTLWESGFDEVYLTRLLSSALLGVKRSLVPTRWSITAIDDTLSKAGIKKLKEFKTLDRFLVGKFEALGNRFAVILSPFRWRYEMLESWLPFVGVLDDGSNTIPSDSEDGWGRSSYASGLGGAYYAARLAVVEALLGMKRQAEVIVFMEVTKGWLAPLGVWRVREGVRRCFQNVKTFSSLKEAFEEAISNMETHKKSWYRSSRFLRERLSTKTLEQFFTGYT
;
A
#
# COMPACT_ATOMS: atom_id res chain seq x y z
N THR A 1 -16.24 18.02 -10.37
CA THR A 1 -16.15 17.93 -8.90
C THR A 1 -16.89 16.67 -8.46
N PRO A 2 -16.34 15.80 -7.60
CA PRO A 2 -17.12 14.70 -7.04
C PRO A 2 -18.38 15.26 -6.38
N PRO A 3 -19.53 14.57 -6.45
CA PRO A 3 -20.73 15.05 -5.79
C PRO A 3 -20.46 15.16 -4.29
N LEU A 4 -20.70 16.35 -3.74
CA LEU A 4 -20.80 16.52 -2.30
C LEU A 4 -22.05 15.76 -1.86
N GLY A 5 -21.92 14.92 -0.84
CA GLY A 5 -23.08 14.36 -0.16
C GLY A 5 -23.99 15.47 0.36
N PRO A 6 -25.27 15.17 0.65
CA PRO A 6 -26.21 16.14 1.17
C PRO A 6 -25.61 16.88 2.37
N SER A 7 -25.61 18.21 2.31
CA SER A 7 -25.19 19.07 3.42
C SER A 7 -26.42 19.62 4.14
N ALA A 8 -26.36 19.65 5.47
CA ALA A 8 -27.42 20.21 6.31
C ALA A 8 -26.79 21.10 7.37
N LYS A 9 -27.50 22.16 7.77
CA LYS A 9 -27.13 22.94 8.94
C LYS A 9 -27.41 22.11 10.19
N VAL A 10 -26.43 22.04 11.08
CA VAL A 10 -26.63 21.45 12.40
C VAL A 10 -27.47 22.41 13.22
N GLU A 11 -28.75 22.10 13.43
CA GLU A 11 -29.65 22.93 14.24
C GLU A 11 -29.38 22.76 15.73
N ARG A 12 -29.11 21.53 16.19
CA ARG A 12 -28.89 21.22 17.60
C ARG A 12 -28.07 19.95 17.76
N VAL A 13 -27.08 19.98 18.65
CA VAL A 13 -26.36 18.78 19.13
C VAL A 13 -26.89 18.46 20.53
N LEU A 14 -27.57 17.33 20.67
CA LEU A 14 -28.05 16.83 21.96
C LEU A 14 -27.09 15.75 22.46
N TYR A 15 -26.46 15.97 23.61
CA TYR A 15 -25.65 14.97 24.29
C TYR A 15 -26.59 14.00 25.02
N VAL A 16 -26.75 12.79 24.48
CA VAL A 16 -27.68 11.79 25.03
C VAL A 16 -26.99 10.86 26.04
N GLU A 17 -25.66 10.72 25.96
CA GLU A 17 -24.85 9.90 26.86
C GLU A 17 -23.37 10.33 26.86
N ASN A 18 -22.63 9.93 27.91
CA ASN A 18 -21.17 10.09 27.92
C ASN A 18 -20.54 9.03 27.00
N PRO A 19 -19.82 9.43 25.93
CA PRO A 19 -19.16 8.46 25.07
C PRO A 19 -18.11 7.68 25.86
N LYS A 20 -18.17 6.35 25.81
CA LYS A 20 -17.15 5.49 26.42
C LYS A 20 -15.88 5.55 25.58
N VAL A 21 -14.95 6.43 25.96
CA VAL A 21 -13.65 6.55 25.31
C VAL A 21 -12.73 5.41 25.79
N PRO A 22 -12.08 4.68 24.88
CA PRO A 22 -11.07 3.70 25.28
C PRO A 22 -9.92 4.36 26.04
N LYS A 23 -9.49 3.76 27.17
CA LYS A 23 -8.45 4.34 28.05
C LYS A 23 -7.14 4.70 27.33
N ALA A 24 -6.73 3.88 26.37
CA ALA A 24 -5.53 4.15 25.56
C ALA A 24 -5.66 5.46 24.76
N VAL A 25 -6.85 5.68 24.17
CA VAL A 25 -7.16 6.90 23.40
C VAL A 25 -7.21 8.10 24.33
N GLU A 26 -7.90 7.98 25.46
CA GLU A 26 -7.96 9.06 26.46
C GLU A 26 -6.56 9.48 26.92
N ARG A 27 -5.68 8.52 27.21
CA ARG A 27 -4.30 8.77 27.61
C ARG A 27 -3.53 9.56 26.55
N VAL A 28 -3.57 9.09 25.29
CA VAL A 28 -2.85 9.72 24.17
C VAL A 28 -3.42 11.11 23.85
N VAL A 29 -4.74 11.28 23.90
CA VAL A 29 -5.40 12.56 23.61
C VAL A 29 -5.23 13.57 24.74
N SER A 30 -5.12 13.13 25.99
CA SER A 30 -4.92 14.02 27.14
C SER A 30 -3.49 14.52 27.25
N ASP A 31 -2.51 13.77 26.76
CA ASP A 31 -1.12 14.19 26.74
C ASP A 31 -0.89 15.31 25.70
N ARG A 32 -0.58 16.51 26.21
CA ARG A 32 -0.32 17.72 25.40
C ARG A 32 1.12 17.82 24.90
N GLN A 33 2.02 16.99 25.39
CA GLN A 33 3.44 16.98 25.01
C GLN A 33 3.77 15.83 24.04
N LEU A 34 2.91 14.82 23.98
CA LEU A 34 3.04 13.71 23.06
C LEU A 34 2.93 14.14 21.59
N LYS A 35 3.90 13.75 20.76
CA LYS A 35 3.86 14.01 19.32
C LYS A 35 2.79 13.14 18.66
N ALA A 36 2.15 13.68 17.62
CA ALA A 36 1.07 12.98 16.91
C ALA A 36 1.52 11.61 16.38
N VAL A 37 2.71 11.52 15.79
CA VAL A 37 3.28 10.27 15.27
C VAL A 37 3.43 9.22 16.36
N GLU A 38 3.96 9.59 17.53
CA GLU A 38 4.18 8.68 18.66
C GLU A 38 2.84 8.18 19.22
N GLY A 39 1.86 9.08 19.38
CA GLY A 39 0.51 8.71 19.79
C GLY A 39 -0.19 7.78 18.79
N LEU A 40 -0.05 8.05 17.49
CA LEU A 40 -0.62 7.21 16.43
C LEU A 40 -0.06 5.79 16.45
N VAL A 41 1.26 5.66 16.54
CA VAL A 41 1.93 4.34 16.61
C VAL A 41 1.52 3.59 17.87
N THR A 42 1.48 4.27 19.02
CA THR A 42 1.04 3.68 20.29
C THR A 42 -0.38 3.12 20.21
N LEU A 43 -1.31 3.87 19.62
CA LEU A 43 -2.69 3.43 19.45
C LEU A 43 -2.79 2.29 18.43
N TRP A 44 -2.06 2.36 17.32
CA TRP A 44 -2.04 1.27 16.35
C TRP A 44 -1.54 -0.05 16.96
N GLU A 45 -0.46 0.00 17.74
CA GLU A 45 0.06 -1.16 18.49
C GLU A 45 -0.90 -1.66 19.57
N SER A 46 -1.79 -0.79 20.06
CA SER A 46 -2.88 -1.15 20.98
C SER A 46 -4.11 -1.75 20.27
N GLY A 47 -4.06 -1.95 18.95
CA GLY A 47 -5.10 -2.60 18.16
C GLY A 47 -6.12 -1.66 17.51
N PHE A 48 -5.89 -0.35 17.52
CA PHE A 48 -6.76 0.58 16.79
C PHE A 48 -6.43 0.60 15.29
N ASP A 49 -7.47 0.49 14.45
CA ASP A 49 -7.32 0.46 13.01
C ASP A 49 -7.02 1.85 12.41
N GLU A 50 -6.60 1.86 11.14
CA GLU A 50 -6.22 3.09 10.45
C GLU A 50 -7.41 4.07 10.25
N VAL A 51 -8.64 3.56 10.24
CA VAL A 51 -9.86 4.36 10.07
C VAL A 51 -10.14 5.16 11.35
N TYR A 52 -10.04 4.51 12.50
CA TYR A 52 -10.17 5.13 13.81
C TYR A 52 -9.10 6.21 14.01
N LEU A 53 -7.85 5.89 13.68
CA LEU A 53 -6.73 6.83 13.76
C LEU A 53 -6.88 8.01 12.80
N THR A 54 -7.41 7.78 11.60
CA THR A 54 -7.73 8.85 10.64
C THR A 54 -8.74 9.83 11.23
N ARG A 55 -9.79 9.33 11.89
CA ARG A 55 -10.79 10.18 12.55
C ARG A 55 -10.14 11.04 13.64
N LEU A 56 -9.37 10.44 14.53
CA LEU A 56 -8.66 11.18 15.59
C LEU A 56 -7.76 12.29 15.05
N LEU A 57 -6.99 11.99 13.99
CA LEU A 57 -6.09 12.96 13.38
C LEU A 57 -6.87 14.09 12.69
N SER A 58 -7.90 13.75 11.89
CA SER A 58 -8.70 14.74 11.16
C SER A 58 -9.47 15.69 12.09
N SER A 59 -9.87 15.20 13.27
CA SER A 59 -10.56 15.97 14.32
C SER A 59 -9.64 16.77 15.24
N ALA A 60 -8.35 16.92 14.90
CA ALA A 60 -7.38 17.68 15.69
C ALA A 60 -7.22 17.17 17.14
N LEU A 61 -7.32 15.87 17.39
CA LEU A 61 -7.21 15.32 18.74
C LEU A 61 -5.79 14.90 19.14
N LEU A 62 -4.86 14.87 18.20
CA LEU A 62 -3.52 14.31 18.37
C LEU A 62 -2.41 15.33 18.15
N GLY A 63 -1.33 15.20 18.93
CA GLY A 63 -0.12 16.01 18.80
C GLY A 63 -0.07 17.24 19.70
N VAL A 64 1.10 17.88 19.69
CA VAL A 64 1.42 19.08 20.49
C VAL A 64 0.70 20.32 19.95
N LYS A 65 0.75 20.52 18.63
CA LYS A 65 0.02 21.59 17.92
C LYS A 65 -1.10 20.96 17.11
N ARG A 66 -2.32 21.08 17.61
CA ARG A 66 -3.50 20.44 17.05
C ARG A 66 -4.19 21.36 16.06
N SER A 67 -4.40 20.86 14.86
CA SER A 67 -5.16 21.54 13.80
C SER A 67 -6.04 20.54 13.06
N LEU A 68 -7.17 21.03 12.53
CA LEU A 68 -8.02 20.23 11.66
C LEU A 68 -7.24 19.91 10.38
N VAL A 69 -7.30 18.64 9.97
CA VAL A 69 -6.62 18.16 8.76
C VAL A 69 -7.67 17.61 7.81
N PRO A 70 -7.67 17.99 6.51
CA PRO A 70 -8.57 17.40 5.53
C PRO A 70 -8.49 15.88 5.54
N THR A 71 -9.64 15.19 5.54
CA THR A 71 -9.71 13.73 5.68
C THR A 71 -8.82 12.99 4.68
N ARG A 72 -8.73 13.45 3.43
CA ARG A 72 -7.85 12.85 2.41
C ARG A 72 -6.38 12.90 2.80
N TRP A 73 -5.93 14.00 3.39
CA TRP A 73 -4.57 14.15 3.89
C TRP A 73 -4.35 13.32 5.15
N SER A 74 -5.34 13.25 6.05
CA SER A 74 -5.29 12.37 7.21
C SER A 74 -5.12 10.91 6.81
N ILE A 75 -5.91 10.41 5.85
CA ILE A 75 -5.80 9.01 5.37
C ILE A 75 -4.37 8.71 4.91
N THR A 76 -3.81 9.55 4.05
CA THR A 76 -2.46 9.34 3.51
C THR A 76 -1.39 9.46 4.60
N ALA A 77 -1.55 10.42 5.52
CA ALA A 77 -0.63 10.61 6.64
C ALA A 77 -0.63 9.42 7.61
N ILE A 78 -1.80 8.85 7.89
CA ILE A 78 -1.93 7.63 8.69
C ILE A 78 -1.27 6.46 7.96
N ASP A 79 -1.62 6.23 6.70
CA ASP A 79 -1.06 5.13 5.91
C ASP A 79 0.48 5.20 5.87
N ASP A 80 1.07 6.38 5.61
CA ASP A 80 2.51 6.60 5.60
C ASP A 80 3.15 6.40 6.99
N THR A 81 2.55 6.96 8.03
CA THR A 81 3.08 6.90 9.40
C THR A 81 3.13 5.47 9.91
N LEU A 82 2.02 4.73 9.78
CA LEU A 82 1.91 3.36 10.28
C LEU A 82 2.80 2.41 9.48
N SER A 83 2.83 2.55 8.16
CA SER A 83 3.71 1.73 7.32
C SER A 83 5.18 1.99 7.64
N LYS A 84 5.62 3.23 7.86
CA LYS A 84 6.99 3.54 8.31
C LYS A 84 7.34 2.89 9.66
N ALA A 85 6.41 2.93 10.62
CA ALA A 85 6.61 2.28 11.92
C ALA A 85 6.73 0.76 11.77
N GLY A 86 5.87 0.14 10.97
CA GLY A 86 5.93 -1.29 10.68
C GLY A 86 7.20 -1.71 9.92
N ILE A 87 7.63 -0.94 8.92
CA ILE A 87 8.85 -1.21 8.14
C ILE A 87 10.10 -1.25 9.02
N LYS A 88 10.19 -0.40 10.05
CA LYS A 88 11.30 -0.46 11.02
C LYS A 88 11.40 -1.84 11.68
N LYS A 89 10.26 -2.41 12.10
CA LYS A 89 10.18 -3.76 12.68
C LYS A 89 10.46 -4.85 11.65
N LEU A 90 9.90 -4.72 10.44
CA LEU A 90 10.09 -5.72 9.36
C LEU A 90 11.56 -5.95 9.03
N LYS A 91 12.38 -4.90 9.04
CA LYS A 91 13.82 -4.99 8.71
C LYS A 91 14.61 -5.86 9.69
N GLU A 92 14.10 -6.10 10.89
CA GLU A 92 14.70 -6.98 11.90
C GLU A 92 14.35 -8.46 11.67
N PHE A 93 13.34 -8.76 10.85
CA PHE A 93 12.93 -10.12 10.55
C PHE A 93 13.75 -10.75 9.42
N LYS A 94 13.79 -12.09 9.43
CA LYS A 94 14.37 -12.88 8.34
C LYS A 94 13.58 -12.69 7.05
N THR A 95 14.26 -12.81 5.92
CA THR A 95 13.63 -12.81 4.59
C THR A 95 12.75 -14.05 4.40
N LEU A 96 11.85 -14.01 3.42
CA LEU A 96 11.18 -15.22 2.93
C LEU A 96 12.19 -16.20 2.31
N ASP A 97 11.76 -17.46 2.18
CA ASP A 97 12.56 -18.54 1.56
C ASP A 97 12.22 -18.77 0.08
N ARG A 98 11.01 -18.36 -0.34
CA ARG A 98 10.49 -18.54 -1.70
C ARG A 98 9.71 -17.32 -2.16
N PHE A 99 9.42 -17.27 -3.46
CA PHE A 99 8.54 -16.27 -4.04
C PHE A 99 7.09 -16.61 -3.68
N LEU A 100 6.32 -15.64 -3.21
CA LEU A 100 4.89 -15.78 -2.96
C LEU A 100 4.12 -14.83 -3.87
N VAL A 101 2.99 -15.30 -4.41
CA VAL A 101 2.07 -14.47 -5.20
C VAL A 101 0.67 -14.56 -4.62
N GLY A 102 0.12 -13.41 -4.27
CA GLY A 102 -1.28 -13.24 -3.90
C GLY A 102 -2.03 -12.49 -4.99
N LYS A 103 -3.30 -12.84 -5.23
CA LYS A 103 -4.17 -12.16 -6.19
C LYS A 103 -5.56 -11.91 -5.62
N PHE A 104 -6.18 -10.84 -6.08
CA PHE A 104 -7.57 -10.53 -5.77
C PHE A 104 -8.20 -9.69 -6.87
N GLU A 105 -9.48 -9.90 -7.15
CA GLU A 105 -10.24 -9.11 -8.11
C GLU A 105 -11.60 -8.78 -7.53
N ALA A 106 -11.97 -7.49 -7.56
CA ALA A 106 -13.29 -7.03 -7.16
C ALA A 106 -13.61 -5.65 -7.73
N LEU A 107 -14.89 -5.43 -8.04
CA LEU A 107 -15.43 -4.14 -8.43
C LEU A 107 -14.61 -3.47 -9.54
N GLY A 108 -14.21 -4.23 -10.57
CA GLY A 108 -13.41 -3.71 -11.66
C GLY A 108 -11.97 -3.31 -11.30
N ASN A 109 -11.42 -3.86 -10.21
CA ASN A 109 -10.01 -3.73 -9.83
C ASN A 109 -9.39 -5.11 -9.72
N ARG A 110 -8.23 -5.30 -10.35
CA ARG A 110 -7.39 -6.49 -10.21
C ARG A 110 -6.13 -6.11 -9.44
N PHE A 111 -5.81 -6.89 -8.44
CA PHE A 111 -4.64 -6.74 -7.60
C PHE A 111 -3.81 -8.02 -7.66
N ALA A 112 -2.49 -7.84 -7.75
CA ALA A 112 -1.54 -8.91 -7.52
C ALA A 112 -0.36 -8.40 -6.70
N VAL A 113 0.16 -9.25 -5.82
CA VAL A 113 1.32 -8.93 -4.97
C VAL A 113 2.34 -10.04 -5.11
N ILE A 114 3.57 -9.68 -5.48
CA ILE A 114 4.72 -10.57 -5.42
C ILE A 114 5.53 -10.24 -4.18
N LEU A 115 5.79 -11.25 -3.34
CA LEU A 115 6.78 -11.17 -2.27
C LEU A 115 8.00 -11.99 -2.69
N SER A 116 9.14 -11.33 -2.83
CA SER A 116 10.42 -11.97 -3.18
C SER A 116 11.28 -12.22 -1.93
N PRO A 117 12.11 -13.28 -1.90
CA PRO A 117 12.96 -13.66 -0.76
C PRO A 117 14.20 -12.74 -0.60
N PHE A 118 13.98 -11.42 -0.62
CA PHE A 118 15.01 -10.40 -0.50
C PHE A 118 14.67 -9.41 0.62
N ARG A 119 15.64 -8.54 0.94
CA ARG A 119 15.45 -7.47 1.92
C ARG A 119 14.38 -6.48 1.46
N TRP A 120 13.79 -5.79 2.43
CA TRP A 120 12.72 -4.83 2.20
C TRP A 120 13.08 -3.81 1.13
N ARG A 121 12.29 -3.85 0.06
CA ARG A 121 12.09 -2.78 -0.92
C ARG A 121 10.63 -2.90 -1.37
N TYR A 122 10.03 -1.80 -1.79
CA TYR A 122 8.62 -1.80 -2.15
C TYR A 122 8.38 -1.00 -3.42
N GLU A 123 7.66 -1.59 -4.36
CA GLU A 123 7.24 -0.97 -5.61
C GLU A 123 5.75 -1.21 -5.84
N MET A 124 5.07 -0.21 -6.37
CA MET A 124 3.69 -0.34 -6.83
C MET A 124 3.56 0.23 -8.24
N LEU A 125 2.79 -0.48 -9.08
CA LEU A 125 2.42 -0.08 -10.42
C LEU A 125 0.90 -0.03 -10.54
N GLU A 126 0.38 1.02 -11.18
CA GLU A 126 -1.06 1.22 -11.35
C GLU A 126 -1.41 1.49 -12.82
N SER A 127 -2.11 0.54 -13.44
CA SER A 127 -2.62 0.64 -14.81
C SER A 127 -4.11 0.96 -14.80
N TRP A 128 -4.53 1.88 -15.67
CA TRP A 128 -5.93 2.28 -15.85
C TRP A 128 -6.40 1.99 -17.27
N LEU A 129 -7.42 1.13 -17.40
CA LEU A 129 -8.09 0.84 -18.65
C LEU A 129 -9.36 1.70 -18.82
N PRO A 130 -9.74 2.06 -20.06
CA PRO A 130 -9.00 1.87 -21.31
C PRO A 130 -7.85 2.88 -21.46
N PHE A 131 -6.75 2.47 -22.07
CA PHE A 131 -5.75 3.40 -22.61
C PHE A 131 -6.38 4.16 -23.79
N VAL A 132 -6.98 5.32 -23.51
CA VAL A 132 -7.60 6.12 -24.58
C VAL A 132 -6.51 6.66 -25.49
N GLY A 133 -6.52 6.24 -26.76
CA GLY A 133 -5.61 6.75 -27.80
C GLY A 133 -4.25 6.06 -27.89
N VAL A 134 -3.97 5.01 -27.10
CA VAL A 134 -2.72 4.25 -27.19
C VAL A 134 -3.02 2.78 -27.42
N LEU A 135 -2.42 2.20 -28.46
CA LEU A 135 -2.42 0.75 -28.65
C LEU A 135 -1.67 0.14 -27.45
N ASP A 136 -2.28 -0.79 -26.74
CA ASP A 136 -1.59 -1.53 -25.67
C ASP A 136 -0.75 -2.68 -26.25
N ASP A 137 0.22 -2.31 -27.09
CA ASP A 137 1.16 -3.22 -27.76
C ASP A 137 2.42 -3.49 -26.92
N GLY A 138 2.44 -3.04 -25.66
CA GLY A 138 3.59 -3.08 -24.77
C GLY A 138 4.55 -1.89 -24.90
N SER A 139 4.23 -0.87 -25.68
CA SER A 139 4.96 0.41 -25.73
C SER A 139 4.63 1.34 -24.56
N ASN A 140 3.49 1.13 -23.89
CA ASN A 140 3.03 1.95 -22.78
C ASN A 140 3.87 1.80 -21.52
N THR A 141 4.24 2.94 -20.93
CA THR A 141 4.77 3.02 -19.56
C THR A 141 3.60 3.20 -18.59
N ILE A 142 3.59 2.39 -17.54
CA ILE A 142 2.60 2.40 -16.47
C ILE A 142 3.15 3.29 -15.35
N PRO A 143 2.34 4.20 -14.77
CA PRO A 143 2.71 4.90 -13.55
C PRO A 143 3.19 3.93 -12.47
N SER A 144 4.37 4.22 -11.92
CA SER A 144 4.99 3.40 -10.88
C SER A 144 5.70 4.26 -9.86
N ASP A 145 5.64 3.87 -8.60
CA ASP A 145 6.43 4.45 -7.52
C ASP A 145 7.15 3.33 -6.77
N SER A 146 8.41 3.56 -6.38
CA SER A 146 9.21 2.58 -5.64
C SER A 146 10.01 3.20 -4.48
N GLU A 147 10.38 2.39 -3.51
CA GLU A 147 11.31 2.74 -2.44
C GLU A 147 12.28 1.60 -2.16
N ASP A 148 13.54 1.95 -1.92
CA ASP A 148 14.56 0.99 -1.51
C ASP A 148 14.54 0.79 0.01
N GLY A 149 15.47 -0.03 0.52
CA GLY A 149 15.59 -0.29 1.96
C GLY A 149 15.76 0.96 2.83
N TRP A 150 16.14 2.10 2.27
CA TRP A 150 16.27 3.37 2.99
C TRP A 150 14.96 4.19 3.05
N GLY A 151 13.92 3.75 2.33
CA GLY A 151 12.65 4.47 2.19
C GLY A 151 12.71 5.58 1.14
N ARG A 152 11.70 6.48 1.17
CA ARG A 152 11.61 7.66 0.30
C ARG A 152 11.83 8.96 1.06
N SER A 153 12.54 9.89 0.42
CA SER A 153 12.64 11.29 0.87
C SER A 153 11.53 12.19 0.31
N SER A 154 10.89 11.77 -0.80
CA SER A 154 9.84 12.52 -1.48
C SER A 154 8.51 11.75 -1.53
N TYR A 155 7.43 12.52 -1.66
CA TYR A 155 6.07 11.97 -1.86
C TYR A 155 6.02 11.07 -3.09
N ALA A 156 5.20 10.00 -3.03
CA ALA A 156 4.89 9.14 -4.17
C ALA A 156 3.98 9.88 -5.16
N SER A 157 4.54 10.80 -5.95
CA SER A 157 3.76 11.68 -6.83
C SER A 157 3.14 10.97 -8.03
N GLY A 158 3.63 9.78 -8.40
CA GLY A 158 3.07 8.99 -9.50
C GLY A 158 1.71 8.37 -9.14
N LEU A 159 1.59 7.79 -7.96
CA LEU A 159 0.40 7.03 -7.52
C LEU A 159 -0.34 7.70 -6.35
N GLY A 160 0.30 8.63 -5.65
CA GLY A 160 -0.26 9.34 -4.52
C GLY A 160 -0.70 8.42 -3.38
N GLY A 161 -1.92 8.63 -2.88
CA GLY A 161 -2.45 7.88 -1.73
C GLY A 161 -2.60 6.37 -1.96
N ALA A 162 -2.74 5.92 -3.22
CA ALA A 162 -2.83 4.48 -3.53
C ALA A 162 -1.56 3.74 -3.12
N TYR A 163 -0.39 4.34 -3.36
CA TYR A 163 0.91 3.81 -2.97
C TYR A 163 1.00 3.52 -1.47
N TYR A 164 0.63 4.49 -0.64
CA TYR A 164 0.70 4.38 0.81
C TYR A 164 -0.34 3.40 1.38
N ALA A 165 -1.53 3.38 0.80
CA ALA A 165 -2.60 2.44 1.18
C ALA A 165 -2.19 0.98 0.92
N ALA A 166 -1.66 0.68 -0.28
CA ALA A 166 -1.11 -0.63 -0.61
C ALA A 166 0.09 -0.98 0.29
N ARG A 167 0.98 -0.03 0.55
CA ARG A 167 2.16 -0.25 1.39
C ARG A 167 1.78 -0.64 2.80
N LEU A 168 0.81 0.04 3.41
CA LEU A 168 0.33 -0.32 4.75
C LEU A 168 -0.22 -1.76 4.77
N ALA A 169 -1.06 -2.13 3.81
CA ALA A 169 -1.61 -3.48 3.71
C ALA A 169 -0.51 -4.57 3.58
N VAL A 170 0.52 -4.32 2.77
CA VAL A 170 1.69 -5.20 2.65
C VAL A 170 2.44 -5.32 3.97
N VAL A 171 2.66 -4.18 4.65
CA VAL A 171 3.40 -4.14 5.91
C VAL A 171 2.66 -4.92 7.00
N GLU A 172 1.35 -4.75 7.10
CA GLU A 172 0.50 -5.52 8.03
C GLU A 172 0.62 -7.04 7.80
N ALA A 173 0.57 -7.47 6.53
CA ALA A 173 0.70 -8.88 6.18
C ALA A 173 2.08 -9.45 6.57
N LEU A 174 3.17 -8.73 6.25
CA LEU A 174 4.52 -9.15 6.59
C LEU A 174 4.80 -9.14 8.10
N LEU A 175 4.21 -8.20 8.84
CA LEU A 175 4.28 -8.19 10.31
C LEU A 175 3.61 -9.43 10.89
N GLY A 176 2.43 -9.80 10.37
CA GLY A 176 1.73 -11.03 10.73
C GLY A 176 2.56 -12.29 10.44
N MET A 177 3.27 -12.32 9.30
CA MET A 177 4.17 -13.41 8.93
C MET A 177 5.48 -13.43 9.73
N LYS A 178 5.83 -12.32 10.40
CA LYS A 178 7.16 -12.09 11.02
C LYS A 178 8.29 -12.35 10.02
N ARG A 179 8.17 -11.76 8.83
CA ARG A 179 9.13 -11.87 7.72
C ARG A 179 9.32 -10.53 7.03
N GLN A 180 10.44 -10.36 6.32
CA GLN A 180 10.64 -9.26 5.38
C GLN A 180 10.71 -9.79 3.95
N ALA A 181 10.37 -8.94 2.97
CA ALA A 181 10.40 -9.28 1.55
C ALA A 181 10.65 -8.02 0.71
N GLU A 182 11.21 -8.21 -0.49
CA GLU A 182 11.08 -7.24 -1.58
C GLU A 182 9.71 -7.43 -2.22
N VAL A 183 8.93 -6.35 -2.36
CA VAL A 183 7.52 -6.44 -2.72
C VAL A 183 7.22 -5.64 -3.98
N ILE A 184 6.44 -6.24 -4.88
CA ILE A 184 5.87 -5.57 -6.05
C ILE A 184 4.35 -5.73 -6.00
N VAL A 185 3.64 -4.61 -6.01
CA VAL A 185 2.18 -4.57 -6.10
C VAL A 185 1.77 -4.12 -7.50
N PHE A 186 0.92 -4.91 -8.14
CA PHE A 186 0.30 -4.61 -9.42
C PHE A 186 -1.17 -4.31 -9.18
N MET A 187 -1.63 -3.18 -9.72
CA MET A 187 -3.04 -2.81 -9.71
C MET A 187 -3.49 -2.47 -11.13
N GLU A 188 -4.51 -3.16 -11.61
CA GLU A 188 -5.17 -2.85 -12.87
C GLU A 188 -6.61 -2.42 -12.61
N VAL A 189 -6.93 -1.18 -12.96
CA VAL A 189 -8.30 -0.67 -12.98
C VAL A 189 -8.90 -1.02 -14.33
N THR A 190 -9.90 -1.90 -14.32
CA THR A 190 -10.58 -2.38 -15.52
C THR A 190 -11.61 -1.37 -16.03
N LYS A 191 -12.09 -1.58 -17.26
CA LYS A 191 -13.19 -0.80 -17.86
C LYS A 191 -14.51 -0.89 -17.08
N GLY A 192 -14.66 -1.90 -16.23
CA GLY A 192 -15.84 -2.09 -15.37
C GLY A 192 -15.85 -1.22 -14.10
N TRP A 193 -14.85 -0.35 -13.91
CA TRP A 193 -14.78 0.53 -12.75
C TRP A 193 -15.78 1.69 -12.83
N LEU A 194 -16.71 1.75 -11.87
CA LEU A 194 -17.82 2.71 -11.89
C LEU A 194 -17.94 3.59 -10.62
N ALA A 195 -17.16 3.34 -9.56
CA ALA A 195 -17.41 3.93 -8.25
C ALA A 195 -16.21 4.72 -7.67
N PRO A 196 -16.35 5.95 -7.16
CA PRO A 196 -15.22 6.69 -6.56
C PRO A 196 -14.95 6.26 -5.10
N LEU A 197 -14.44 5.03 -4.88
CA LEU A 197 -14.23 4.48 -3.52
C LEU A 197 -12.97 4.98 -2.78
N GLY A 198 -12.20 5.89 -3.40
CA GLY A 198 -10.94 6.38 -2.84
C GLY A 198 -9.87 5.28 -2.67
N VAL A 199 -8.89 5.52 -1.80
CA VAL A 199 -7.74 4.61 -1.61
C VAL A 199 -8.03 3.39 -0.76
N TRP A 200 -9.17 3.36 -0.05
CA TRP A 200 -9.58 2.20 0.75
C TRP A 200 -9.72 0.93 -0.11
N ARG A 201 -10.20 1.05 -1.36
CA ARG A 201 -10.26 -0.07 -2.32
C ARG A 201 -8.89 -0.73 -2.52
N VAL A 202 -7.82 0.07 -2.49
CA VAL A 202 -6.45 -0.39 -2.71
C VAL A 202 -5.97 -1.15 -1.48
N ARG A 203 -6.17 -0.57 -0.29
CA ARG A 203 -5.79 -1.20 0.98
C ARG A 203 -6.48 -2.55 1.16
N GLU A 204 -7.80 -2.58 0.99
CA GLU A 204 -8.59 -3.81 1.14
C GLU A 204 -8.25 -4.82 0.03
N GLY A 205 -8.13 -4.38 -1.22
CA GLY A 205 -7.76 -5.25 -2.33
C GLY A 205 -6.41 -5.95 -2.11
N VAL A 206 -5.42 -5.21 -1.62
CA VAL A 206 -4.10 -5.75 -1.28
C VAL A 206 -4.16 -6.67 -0.04
N ARG A 207 -4.92 -6.33 1.00
CA ARG A 207 -5.16 -7.23 2.16
C ARG A 207 -5.72 -8.58 1.70
N ARG A 208 -6.67 -8.55 0.76
CA ARG A 208 -7.31 -9.76 0.20
C ARG A 208 -6.36 -10.64 -0.61
N CYS A 209 -5.34 -10.07 -1.26
CA CYS A 209 -4.30 -10.86 -1.93
C CYS A 209 -3.59 -11.84 -0.99
N PHE A 210 -3.48 -11.51 0.30
CA PHE A 210 -2.80 -12.36 1.28
C PHE A 210 -3.65 -13.50 1.85
N GLN A 211 -4.95 -13.58 1.50
CA GLN A 211 -5.82 -14.68 1.94
C GLN A 211 -5.52 -15.99 1.19
N ASN A 212 -5.05 -15.90 -0.06
CA ASN A 212 -4.76 -17.05 -0.91
C ASN A 212 -3.45 -16.83 -1.68
N VAL A 213 -2.33 -17.11 -1.02
CA VAL A 213 -0.99 -16.99 -1.60
C VAL A 213 -0.51 -18.33 -2.18
N LYS A 214 0.07 -18.26 -3.38
CA LYS A 214 0.75 -19.37 -4.05
C LYS A 214 2.26 -19.20 -3.97
N THR A 215 2.99 -20.31 -3.98
CA THR A 215 4.45 -20.34 -3.84
C THR A 215 5.12 -20.69 -5.17
N PHE A 216 6.23 -20.02 -5.48
CA PHE A 216 6.98 -20.17 -6.73
C PHE A 216 8.48 -20.33 -6.50
N SER A 217 9.15 -20.92 -7.48
CA SER A 217 10.59 -21.19 -7.42
C SER A 217 11.43 -20.04 -7.99
N SER A 218 10.86 -19.25 -8.91
CA SER A 218 11.55 -18.15 -9.57
C SER A 218 10.69 -16.89 -9.69
N LEU A 219 11.35 -15.74 -9.81
CA LEU A 219 10.69 -14.46 -10.07
C LEU A 219 9.92 -14.45 -11.39
N LYS A 220 10.41 -15.19 -12.40
CA LYS A 220 9.76 -15.27 -13.71
C LYS A 220 8.39 -15.95 -13.60
N GLU A 221 8.32 -17.10 -12.93
CA GLU A 221 7.06 -17.80 -12.68
C GLU A 221 6.10 -16.96 -11.83
N ALA A 222 6.61 -16.33 -10.77
CA ALA A 222 5.82 -15.45 -9.92
C ALA A 222 5.26 -14.25 -10.69
N PHE A 223 6.05 -13.65 -11.59
CA PHE A 223 5.59 -12.55 -12.43
C PHE A 223 4.51 -13.00 -13.41
N GLU A 224 4.68 -14.15 -14.06
CA GLU A 224 3.70 -14.73 -14.98
C GLU A 224 2.38 -15.04 -14.27
N GLU A 225 2.42 -15.61 -13.06
CA GLU A 225 1.21 -15.84 -12.26
C GLU A 225 0.54 -14.53 -11.87
N ALA A 226 1.31 -13.53 -11.42
CA ALA A 226 0.79 -12.27 -10.89
C ALA A 226 -0.06 -11.51 -11.91
N ILE A 227 0.38 -11.47 -13.17
CA ILE A 227 -0.31 -10.73 -14.23
C ILE A 227 -1.25 -11.59 -15.09
N SER A 228 -1.37 -12.90 -14.81
CA SER A 228 -2.10 -13.84 -15.67
C SER A 228 -3.58 -13.49 -15.94
N ASN A 229 -4.22 -12.75 -15.04
CA ASN A 229 -5.60 -12.28 -15.20
C ASN A 229 -5.70 -10.78 -15.55
N MET A 230 -4.58 -10.12 -15.84
CA MET A 230 -4.53 -8.69 -16.20
C MET A 230 -4.58 -8.53 -17.72
N GLU A 231 -5.34 -7.54 -18.18
CA GLU A 231 -5.48 -7.18 -19.60
C GLU A 231 -4.28 -6.39 -20.12
N THR A 232 -3.66 -5.57 -19.26
CA THR A 232 -2.52 -4.75 -19.60
C THR A 232 -1.33 -5.61 -20.00
N HIS A 233 -0.73 -5.26 -21.13
CA HIS A 233 0.28 -6.10 -21.77
C HIS A 233 1.50 -6.37 -20.86
N LYS A 234 1.96 -7.63 -20.80
CA LYS A 234 3.12 -8.08 -19.98
C LYS A 234 4.35 -7.18 -20.12
N LYS A 235 4.65 -6.76 -21.35
CA LYS A 235 5.81 -5.87 -21.63
C LYS A 235 5.67 -4.50 -20.94
N SER A 236 4.46 -3.95 -20.81
CA SER A 236 4.23 -2.67 -20.14
C SER A 236 4.49 -2.78 -18.64
N TRP A 237 4.01 -3.86 -17.99
CA TRP A 237 4.36 -4.16 -16.59
C TRP A 237 5.87 -4.30 -16.39
N TYR A 238 6.51 -5.13 -17.22
CA TYR A 238 7.95 -5.36 -17.15
C TYR A 238 8.76 -4.08 -17.36
N ARG A 239 8.46 -3.30 -18.41
CA ARG A 239 9.17 -2.06 -18.73
C ARG A 239 9.00 -0.98 -17.69
N SER A 240 7.90 -0.99 -16.94
CA SER A 240 7.60 0.01 -15.92
C SER A 240 8.21 -0.36 -14.57
N SER A 241 8.20 -1.65 -14.20
CA SER A 241 8.73 -2.12 -12.91
C SER A 241 10.26 -2.08 -12.86
N ARG A 242 10.79 -1.21 -12.01
CA ARG A 242 12.23 -1.12 -11.74
C ARG A 242 12.77 -2.44 -11.22
N PHE A 243 12.06 -3.08 -10.29
CA PHE A 243 12.53 -4.30 -9.63
C PHE A 243 12.54 -5.49 -10.59
N LEU A 244 11.51 -5.66 -11.43
CA LEU A 244 11.52 -6.70 -12.46
C LEU A 244 12.67 -6.50 -13.45
N ARG A 245 12.90 -5.26 -13.91
CA ARG A 245 14.02 -4.97 -14.82
C ARG A 245 15.35 -5.31 -14.16
N GLU A 246 15.61 -4.83 -12.95
CA GLU A 246 16.87 -5.10 -12.24
C GLU A 246 17.12 -6.60 -12.10
N ARG A 247 16.12 -7.38 -11.66
CA ARG A 247 16.27 -8.79 -11.34
C ARG A 247 16.27 -9.73 -12.54
N LEU A 248 15.51 -9.42 -13.60
CA LEU A 248 15.38 -10.28 -14.77
C LEU A 248 16.33 -9.89 -15.92
N SER A 249 16.91 -8.69 -15.90
CA SER A 249 17.95 -8.29 -16.86
C SER A 249 19.36 -8.69 -16.43
N THR A 250 19.58 -8.87 -15.12
CA THR A 250 20.89 -9.21 -14.58
C THR A 250 21.16 -10.70 -14.79
N LYS A 251 22.13 -11.04 -15.63
CA LYS A 251 22.72 -12.39 -15.66
C LYS A 251 23.39 -12.65 -14.32
N THR A 252 23.21 -13.84 -13.74
CA THR A 252 23.94 -14.22 -12.51
C THR A 252 25.45 -14.27 -12.77
N LEU A 253 26.27 -14.11 -11.72
CA LEU A 253 27.72 -14.31 -11.82
C LEU A 253 28.06 -15.68 -12.43
N GLU A 254 27.30 -16.72 -12.09
CA GLU A 254 27.43 -18.05 -12.72
C GLU A 254 27.18 -18.02 -14.22
N GLN A 255 26.10 -17.37 -14.69
CA GLN A 255 25.80 -17.20 -16.11
C GLN A 255 26.85 -16.36 -16.85
N PHE A 256 27.54 -15.46 -16.15
CA PHE A 256 28.66 -14.70 -16.69
C PHE A 256 29.90 -15.58 -16.87
N PHE A 257 30.21 -16.47 -15.91
CA PHE A 257 31.37 -17.38 -15.99
C PHE A 257 31.16 -18.59 -16.91
N THR A 258 29.95 -19.11 -17.08
CA THR A 258 29.65 -20.20 -18.05
C THR A 258 29.55 -19.73 -19.50
N GLY A 259 29.62 -18.42 -19.77
CA GLY A 259 29.61 -17.87 -21.13
C GLY A 259 30.98 -17.83 -21.82
N TYR A 260 32.03 -18.33 -21.16
CA TYR A 260 33.42 -18.33 -21.63
C TYR A 260 34.01 -19.74 -21.86
N THR A 261 33.18 -20.77 -21.89
CA THR A 261 33.52 -22.15 -22.30
C THR A 261 32.67 -22.55 -23.47
#